data_AF-W2WMX5-F1
#
_entry.id   AF-W2WMX5-F1
#
_cell.length_a   1.000
_cell.length_b   1.000
_cell.length_c   1.000
_cell.angle_alpha   90.00
_cell.angle_beta   90.00
_cell.angle_gamma   90.00
#
_symmetry.space_group_name_H-M   'P 1'
#
loop_
_entity.id
_entity.type
_entity.pdbx_description
1 polymer ?
#
loop_
_entity_poly.entity_id
_entity_poly.type
_entity_poly.pdbx_seq_one_letter_code
_entity_poly.pdbx_strand_id
1 'polypeptide(L)'
;MDSNMLFATLRPLAFECASEFVGTFVLVFLGTASIATAAFTGPDSSDLAVQQITIGWGFAAMLATFIASPGSGAHLNPAVTLAIALSPHSGNGFPKRKVPAYMLFQLLGATFAGVAVYLMFESAIKHFENRLDINRGSPSSSLSAVAFGASFPHPWLVGAKDEDASHWNDVSAGGSFVLEVLGTLLFVLVHRVVRQPVQPTGIAAFTSSTASGANEKIDLPLPRMPCNPLAPLYIGSALAALTMVMTPFTQACLNPARDFGPRVVAAIAGWGSVALPGERPESCWIYLVGPFVGALAGSMLHDFVIHPGLQTRDEVAAAWMRHQQIEGEAILEQLEKSQTLLSVTAAGGGFESLATRGLHHSDYRDSPTLHNFRLSSPGHLHAYAG
;
A
#
# COMPACT_ATOMS: atom_id res chain seq x y z
N MET A 1 -33.72 -12.85 12.87
CA MET A 1 -32.45 -12.12 13.05
C MET A 1 -32.82 -10.84 13.77
N ASP A 2 -32.30 -10.62 14.97
CA ASP A 2 -32.78 -9.57 15.89
C ASP A 2 -32.51 -8.17 15.31
N SER A 3 -33.49 -7.27 15.37
CA SER A 3 -33.40 -5.92 14.79
C SER A 3 -32.23 -5.11 15.37
N ASN A 4 -31.90 -5.32 16.65
CA ASN A 4 -30.74 -4.70 17.31
C ASN A 4 -29.40 -5.21 16.78
N MET A 5 -29.29 -6.49 16.39
CA MET A 5 -28.08 -7.00 15.74
C MET A 5 -27.89 -6.45 14.33
N LEU A 6 -28.99 -6.22 13.60
CA LEU A 6 -28.96 -5.62 12.27
C LEU A 6 -28.43 -4.19 12.33
N PHE A 7 -28.95 -3.33 13.22
CA PHE A 7 -28.47 -1.95 13.36
C PHE A 7 -27.01 -1.87 13.86
N ALA A 8 -26.61 -2.78 14.76
CA ALA A 8 -25.23 -2.85 15.25
C ALA A 8 -24.22 -3.26 14.17
N THR A 9 -24.64 -4.03 13.15
CA THR A 9 -23.78 -4.41 12.00
C THR A 9 -23.85 -3.45 10.82
N LEU A 10 -24.97 -2.75 10.63
CA LEU A 10 -25.15 -1.77 9.54
C LEU A 10 -24.33 -0.50 9.74
N ARG A 11 -24.21 0.01 10.96
CA ARG A 11 -23.46 1.25 11.24
C ARG A 11 -21.96 1.12 10.90
N PRO A 12 -21.25 0.03 11.26
CA PRO A 12 -19.88 -0.21 10.82
C PRO A 12 -19.74 -0.39 9.30
N LEU A 13 -20.64 -1.15 8.66
CA LEU A 13 -20.57 -1.39 7.21
C LEU A 13 -20.82 -0.12 6.40
N ALA A 14 -21.76 0.73 6.83
CA ALA A 14 -22.03 2.00 6.16
C ALA A 14 -20.80 2.93 6.20
N PHE A 15 -20.08 2.96 7.34
CA PHE A 15 -18.84 3.72 7.47
C PHE A 15 -17.73 3.18 6.57
N GLU A 16 -17.54 1.85 6.54
CA GLU A 16 -16.61 1.19 5.63
C GLU A 16 -16.93 1.51 4.15
N CYS A 17 -18.20 1.42 3.76
CA CYS A 17 -18.64 1.73 2.39
C CYS A 17 -18.44 3.21 2.03
N ALA A 18 -18.69 4.13 2.96
CA ALA A 18 -18.42 5.55 2.77
C ALA A 18 -16.92 5.83 2.60
N SER A 19 -16.06 5.16 3.37
CA SER A 19 -14.60 5.25 3.20
C SER A 19 -14.12 4.69 1.87
N GLU A 20 -14.67 3.56 1.41
CA GLU A 20 -14.38 3.02 0.07
C GLU A 20 -14.81 3.97 -1.04
N PHE A 21 -16.00 4.57 -0.93
CA PHE A 21 -16.48 5.58 -1.87
C PHE A 21 -15.54 6.80 -1.93
N VAL A 22 -15.23 7.40 -0.77
CA VAL A 22 -14.37 8.59 -0.71
C VAL A 22 -12.95 8.27 -1.19
N GLY A 23 -12.39 7.14 -0.78
CA GLY A 23 -11.06 6.72 -1.21
C GLY A 23 -10.99 6.48 -2.71
N THR A 24 -11.94 5.72 -3.28
CA THR A 24 -11.95 5.47 -4.73
C THR A 24 -12.25 6.74 -5.51
N PHE A 25 -13.11 7.64 -4.99
CA PHE A 25 -13.32 8.96 -5.58
C PHE A 25 -12.00 9.74 -5.66
N VAL A 26 -11.25 9.86 -4.56
CA VAL A 26 -9.97 10.59 -4.53
C VAL A 26 -8.95 9.97 -5.49
N LEU A 27 -8.81 8.64 -5.46
CA LEU A 27 -7.91 7.90 -6.35
C LEU A 27 -8.21 8.20 -7.81
N VAL A 28 -9.47 8.02 -8.21
CA VAL A 28 -9.88 8.15 -9.61
C VAL A 28 -9.90 9.61 -10.03
N PHE A 29 -10.37 10.54 -9.20
CA PHE A 29 -10.43 11.96 -9.51
C PHE A 29 -9.04 12.52 -9.79
N LEU A 30 -8.08 12.33 -8.87
CA LEU A 30 -6.73 12.85 -9.06
C LEU A 30 -5.98 12.17 -10.20
N GLY A 31 -6.12 10.84 -10.33
CA GLY A 31 -5.49 10.08 -11.42
C GLY A 31 -6.03 10.51 -12.79
N THR A 32 -7.34 10.52 -12.97
CA THR A 32 -7.96 10.91 -14.26
C THR A 32 -7.81 12.40 -14.56
N ALA A 33 -7.86 13.28 -13.55
CA ALA A 33 -7.56 14.70 -13.73
C ALA A 33 -6.12 14.93 -14.19
N SER A 34 -5.15 14.15 -13.70
CA SER A 34 -3.76 14.26 -14.16
C SER A 34 -3.60 13.95 -15.66
N ILE A 35 -4.38 12.98 -16.17
CA ILE A 35 -4.47 12.64 -17.59
C ILE A 35 -5.15 13.78 -18.36
N ALA A 36 -6.29 14.27 -17.87
CA ALA A 36 -7.03 15.36 -18.52
C ALA A 36 -6.19 16.64 -18.63
N THR A 37 -5.46 17.01 -17.58
CA THR A 37 -4.49 18.13 -17.62
C THR A 37 -3.41 17.88 -18.68
N ALA A 38 -2.79 16.70 -18.68
CA ALA A 38 -1.73 16.38 -19.64
C ALA A 38 -2.24 16.39 -21.10
N ALA A 39 -3.47 15.94 -21.33
CA ALA A 39 -4.04 15.83 -22.67
C ALA A 39 -4.60 17.16 -23.19
N PHE A 40 -5.30 17.94 -22.36
CA PHE A 40 -6.19 19.01 -22.83
C PHE A 40 -5.73 20.44 -22.52
N THR A 41 -4.71 20.65 -21.69
CA THR A 41 -4.29 22.00 -21.26
C THR A 41 -2.91 22.42 -21.74
N GLY A 42 -2.21 21.59 -22.53
CA GLY A 42 -0.88 21.91 -23.07
C GLY A 42 -0.95 22.88 -24.27
N PRO A 43 0.00 23.81 -24.43
CA PRO A 43 0.00 24.80 -25.51
C PRO A 43 0.13 24.19 -26.92
N ASP A 44 0.78 23.03 -27.07
CA ASP A 44 1.08 22.41 -28.37
C ASP A 44 0.96 20.87 -28.38
N SER A 45 0.25 20.24 -27.42
CA SER A 45 0.43 18.83 -27.04
C SER A 45 0.47 17.82 -28.21
N SER A 46 1.69 17.51 -28.67
CA SER A 46 2.03 16.35 -29.50
C SER A 46 2.51 15.18 -28.65
N ASP A 47 3.03 15.46 -27.44
CA ASP A 47 3.53 14.44 -26.51
C ASP A 47 2.72 14.44 -25.21
N LEU A 48 2.22 13.26 -24.84
CA LEU A 48 1.56 13.07 -23.56
C LEU A 48 2.60 13.10 -22.44
N ALA A 49 2.38 13.95 -21.42
CA ALA A 49 3.26 14.06 -20.26
C ALA A 49 3.17 12.82 -19.33
N VAL A 50 3.67 11.66 -19.78
CA VAL A 50 3.60 10.37 -19.07
C VAL A 50 4.17 10.47 -17.65
N GLN A 51 5.22 11.28 -17.46
CA GLN A 51 5.81 11.53 -16.14
C GLN A 51 4.83 12.21 -15.17
N GLN A 52 4.11 13.24 -15.62
CA GLN A 52 3.08 13.91 -14.83
C GLN A 52 1.96 12.94 -14.44
N ILE A 53 1.49 12.15 -15.41
CA ILE A 53 0.41 11.17 -15.21
C ILE A 53 0.83 10.13 -14.16
N THR A 54 2.04 9.59 -14.32
CA THR A 54 2.63 8.59 -13.43
C THR A 54 2.72 9.10 -11.98
N ILE A 55 3.26 10.30 -11.81
CA ILE A 55 3.36 10.96 -10.50
C ILE A 55 1.97 11.23 -9.93
N GLY A 56 1.04 11.71 -10.76
CA GLY A 56 -0.35 11.96 -10.41
C GLY A 56 -1.05 10.72 -9.85
N TRP A 57 -0.97 9.59 -10.54
CA TRP A 57 -1.53 8.31 -10.07
C TRP A 57 -0.88 7.83 -8.76
N GLY A 58 0.45 7.97 -8.62
CA GLY A 58 1.14 7.61 -7.39
C GLY A 58 0.67 8.40 -6.17
N PHE A 59 0.62 9.73 -6.29
CA PHE A 59 0.12 10.60 -5.22
C PHE A 59 -1.37 10.38 -4.95
N ALA A 60 -2.17 10.14 -6.00
CA ALA A 60 -3.59 9.82 -5.86
C ALA A 60 -3.80 8.56 -5.00
N ALA A 61 -3.09 7.47 -5.28
CA ALA A 61 -3.17 6.24 -4.51
C ALA A 61 -2.66 6.39 -3.08
N MET A 62 -1.58 7.17 -2.87
CA MET A 62 -1.09 7.47 -1.53
C MET A 62 -2.15 8.21 -0.71
N LEU A 63 -2.71 9.32 -1.22
CA LEU A 63 -3.68 10.12 -0.49
C LEU A 63 -5.00 9.35 -0.28
N ALA A 64 -5.48 8.66 -1.30
CA ALA A 64 -6.69 7.85 -1.21
C ALA A 64 -6.56 6.74 -0.15
N THR A 65 -5.41 6.06 -0.11
CA THR A 65 -5.12 5.05 0.90
C THR A 65 -5.04 5.67 2.29
N PHE A 66 -4.35 6.81 2.44
CA PHE A 66 -4.24 7.51 3.71
C PHE A 66 -5.61 7.91 4.28
N ILE A 67 -6.50 8.43 3.43
CA ILE A 67 -7.85 8.87 3.81
C ILE A 67 -8.75 7.69 4.18
N ALA A 68 -8.79 6.64 3.37
CA ALA A 68 -9.76 5.56 3.53
C ALA A 68 -9.31 4.45 4.50
N SER A 69 -8.00 4.34 4.79
CA SER A 69 -7.43 3.25 5.58
C SER A 69 -8.06 3.13 6.98
N PRO A 70 -8.26 4.21 7.76
CA PRO A 70 -8.88 4.13 9.08
C PRO A 70 -10.31 3.60 9.09
N GLY A 71 -11.06 3.78 7.99
CA GLY A 71 -12.48 3.44 7.94
C GLY A 71 -12.78 2.07 7.35
N SER A 72 -12.23 1.75 6.19
CA SER A 72 -12.52 0.49 5.49
C SER A 72 -11.33 -0.46 5.39
N GLY A 73 -10.15 0.00 5.79
CA GLY A 73 -8.88 -0.59 5.42
C GLY A 73 -8.37 -0.09 4.07
N ALA A 74 -9.13 0.66 3.26
CA ALA A 74 -8.81 1.16 1.92
C ALA A 74 -8.56 0.09 0.84
N HIS A 75 -9.53 -0.77 0.52
CA HIS A 75 -9.37 -1.69 -0.61
C HIS A 75 -9.31 -0.94 -1.95
N LEU A 76 -10.23 0.00 -2.13
CA LEU A 76 -10.35 0.96 -3.24
C LEU A 76 -10.39 0.34 -4.65
N ASN A 77 -10.51 -0.98 -4.72
CA ASN A 77 -10.38 -1.79 -5.92
C ASN A 77 -11.19 -3.09 -5.76
N PRO A 78 -12.13 -3.38 -6.68
CA PRO A 78 -12.89 -4.63 -6.67
C PRO A 78 -12.02 -5.88 -6.67
N ALA A 79 -10.94 -5.88 -7.46
CA ALA A 79 -10.03 -7.01 -7.59
C ALA A 79 -9.28 -7.29 -6.28
N VAL A 80 -8.78 -6.23 -5.61
CA VAL A 80 -8.15 -6.32 -4.29
C VAL A 80 -9.14 -6.85 -3.25
N THR A 81 -10.36 -6.32 -3.25
CA THR A 81 -11.42 -6.74 -2.31
C THR A 81 -11.72 -8.22 -2.42
N LEU A 82 -11.88 -8.72 -3.65
CA LEU A 82 -12.15 -10.13 -3.88
C LEU A 82 -10.95 -11.00 -3.51
N ALA A 83 -9.74 -10.61 -3.89
CA ALA A 83 -8.53 -11.38 -3.60
C ALA A 83 -8.32 -11.55 -2.08
N ILE A 84 -8.50 -10.48 -1.30
CA ILE A 84 -8.40 -10.55 0.17
C ILE A 84 -9.50 -11.44 0.77
N ALA A 85 -10.71 -11.39 0.22
CA ALA A 85 -11.84 -12.21 0.68
C ALA A 85 -11.67 -13.72 0.37
N LEU A 86 -10.87 -14.05 -0.65
CA LEU A 86 -10.59 -15.43 -1.07
C LEU A 86 -9.27 -15.98 -0.53
N SER A 87 -8.42 -15.15 0.07
CA SER A 87 -7.12 -15.53 0.66
C SER A 87 -7.28 -16.64 1.73
N PRO A 88 -6.56 -17.78 1.61
CA PRO A 88 -6.63 -18.89 2.57
C PRO A 88 -6.07 -18.57 3.96
N HIS A 89 -5.03 -17.73 4.04
CA HIS A 89 -4.37 -17.34 5.29
C HIS A 89 -5.10 -16.23 6.05
N SER A 90 -6.31 -15.90 5.61
CA SER A 90 -7.21 -14.95 6.24
C SER A 90 -7.97 -15.65 7.38
N GLY A 91 -7.27 -16.08 8.43
CA GLY A 91 -7.84 -16.86 9.55
C GLY A 91 -9.00 -16.17 10.28
N ASN A 92 -9.10 -14.84 10.19
CA ASN A 92 -10.27 -14.01 10.54
C ASN A 92 -10.64 -13.08 9.36
N GLY A 93 -10.65 -13.64 8.15
CA GLY A 93 -10.56 -12.88 6.90
C GLY A 93 -11.67 -11.89 6.61
N PHE A 94 -11.45 -11.08 5.58
CA PHE A 94 -12.42 -10.07 5.15
C PHE A 94 -13.79 -10.74 4.87
N PRO A 95 -14.88 -10.32 5.53
CA PRO A 95 -16.15 -11.03 5.43
C PRO A 95 -16.69 -11.03 4.00
N LYS A 96 -16.82 -12.21 3.39
CA LYS A 96 -17.28 -12.39 2.00
C LYS A 96 -18.62 -11.70 1.69
N ARG A 97 -19.50 -11.58 2.70
CA ARG A 97 -20.80 -10.87 2.58
C ARG A 97 -20.67 -9.37 2.35
N LYS A 98 -19.52 -8.76 2.71
CA LYS A 98 -19.25 -7.33 2.50
C LYS A 98 -18.71 -7.01 1.10
N VAL A 99 -18.21 -8.02 0.39
CA VAL A 99 -17.57 -7.86 -0.94
C VAL A 99 -18.46 -7.12 -1.93
N PRO A 100 -19.76 -7.48 -2.12
CA PRO A 100 -20.60 -6.77 -3.08
C PRO A 100 -20.81 -5.29 -2.71
N ALA A 101 -20.94 -4.99 -1.41
CA ALA A 101 -21.12 -3.62 -0.95
C ALA A 101 -19.85 -2.78 -1.18
N TYR A 102 -18.67 -3.31 -0.87
CA TYR A 102 -17.40 -2.65 -1.16
C TYR A 102 -17.24 -2.36 -2.66
N MET A 103 -17.45 -3.37 -3.50
CA MET A 103 -17.34 -3.23 -4.96
C MET A 103 -18.30 -2.18 -5.51
N LEU A 104 -19.55 -2.17 -5.01
CA LEU A 104 -20.55 -1.17 -5.41
C LEU A 104 -20.10 0.25 -5.05
N PHE A 105 -19.66 0.48 -3.81
CA PHE A 105 -19.27 1.82 -3.37
C PHE A 105 -17.94 2.29 -3.98
N GLN A 106 -17.02 1.38 -4.29
CA GLN A 106 -15.84 1.67 -5.10
C GLN A 106 -16.25 2.13 -6.51
N LEU A 107 -17.16 1.40 -7.15
CA LEU A 107 -17.66 1.76 -8.47
C LEU A 107 -18.38 3.13 -8.45
N LEU A 108 -19.27 3.36 -7.48
CA LEU A 108 -19.94 4.65 -7.31
C LEU A 108 -18.93 5.79 -7.10
N GLY A 109 -17.91 5.59 -6.26
CA GLY A 109 -16.84 6.57 -6.04
C GLY A 109 -16.09 6.90 -7.34
N ALA A 110 -15.75 5.88 -8.13
CA ALA A 110 -15.09 6.04 -9.42
C ALA A 110 -15.98 6.75 -10.45
N THR A 111 -17.27 6.42 -10.52
CA THR A 111 -18.23 7.09 -11.42
C THR A 111 -18.39 8.55 -11.04
N PHE A 112 -18.54 8.88 -9.76
CA PHE A 112 -18.66 10.28 -9.31
C PHE A 112 -17.37 11.07 -9.57
N ALA A 113 -16.20 10.44 -9.45
CA ALA A 113 -14.94 11.05 -9.85
C ALA A 113 -14.90 11.34 -11.36
N GLY A 114 -15.37 10.40 -12.20
CA GLY A 114 -15.52 10.62 -13.64
C GLY A 114 -16.44 11.81 -13.97
N VAL A 115 -17.58 11.95 -13.26
CA VAL A 115 -18.47 13.11 -13.41
C VAL A 115 -17.74 14.40 -13.04
N ALA A 116 -17.04 14.43 -11.90
CA ALA A 116 -16.31 15.60 -11.46
C ALA A 116 -15.22 16.02 -12.46
N VAL A 117 -14.46 15.07 -13.01
CA VAL A 117 -13.45 15.36 -14.03
C VAL A 117 -14.08 15.84 -15.33
N TYR A 118 -15.18 15.22 -15.78
CA TYR A 118 -15.89 15.70 -16.98
C TYR A 118 -16.35 17.14 -16.82
N LEU A 119 -17.01 17.49 -15.71
CA LEU A 119 -17.48 18.85 -15.47
C LEU A 119 -16.32 19.86 -15.33
N MET A 120 -15.22 19.45 -14.70
CA MET A 120 -14.06 20.32 -14.49
C MET A 120 -13.30 20.61 -15.80
N PHE A 121 -13.23 19.64 -16.71
CA PHE A 121 -12.49 19.76 -17.97
C PHE A 121 -13.36 19.95 -19.21
N GLU A 122 -14.68 20.09 -19.08
CA GLU A 122 -15.62 20.17 -20.21
C GLU A 122 -15.18 21.21 -21.26
N SER A 123 -14.85 22.42 -20.81
CA SER A 123 -14.39 23.50 -21.68
C SER A 123 -13.06 23.19 -22.38
N ALA A 124 -12.13 22.55 -21.67
CA ALA A 124 -10.82 22.16 -22.21
C ALA A 124 -10.96 21.02 -23.23
N ILE A 125 -11.81 20.04 -22.96
CA ILE A 125 -12.13 18.94 -23.87
C ILE A 125 -12.77 19.50 -25.14
N LYS A 126 -13.77 20.39 -25.03
CA LYS A 126 -14.41 21.04 -26.19
C LYS A 126 -13.41 21.84 -27.02
N HIS A 127 -12.53 22.60 -26.37
CA HIS A 127 -11.48 23.34 -27.06
C HIS A 127 -10.52 22.39 -27.81
N PHE A 128 -10.13 21.29 -27.16
CA PHE A 128 -9.30 20.25 -27.75
C PHE A 128 -9.96 19.59 -28.96
N GLU A 129 -11.23 19.21 -28.84
CA GLU A 129 -12.04 18.62 -29.92
C GLU A 129 -12.14 19.58 -31.11
N ASN A 130 -12.47 20.85 -30.87
CA ASN A 130 -12.58 21.87 -31.93
C ASN A 130 -11.25 22.14 -32.65
N ARG A 131 -10.13 22.14 -31.92
CA ARG A 131 -8.79 22.37 -32.48
C ARG A 131 -8.36 21.26 -33.43
N LEU A 132 -8.76 20.02 -33.14
CA LEU A 132 -8.39 18.83 -33.91
C LEU A 132 -9.50 18.33 -34.83
N ASP A 133 -10.60 19.07 -34.96
CA ASP A 133 -11.79 18.71 -35.73
C ASP A 133 -12.35 17.32 -35.36
N ILE A 134 -12.35 17.01 -34.06
CA ILE A 134 -12.84 15.73 -33.53
C ILE A 134 -14.34 15.83 -33.28
N ASN A 135 -15.11 15.00 -33.98
CA ASN A 135 -16.52 14.81 -33.69
C ASN A 135 -16.71 13.75 -32.59
N ARG A 136 -17.21 14.14 -31.42
CA ARG A 136 -17.41 13.21 -30.30
C ARG A 136 -18.30 12.03 -30.70
N GLY A 137 -17.83 10.81 -30.42
CA GLY A 137 -18.48 9.56 -30.82
C GLY A 137 -17.92 8.94 -32.11
N SER A 138 -17.13 9.68 -32.90
CA SER A 138 -16.34 9.09 -33.98
C SER A 138 -15.19 8.24 -33.43
N PRO A 139 -14.57 7.33 -34.22
CA PRO A 139 -13.37 6.60 -33.80
C PRO A 139 -12.23 7.51 -33.30
N SER A 140 -12.04 8.68 -33.93
CA SER A 140 -11.02 9.65 -33.55
C SER A 140 -11.28 10.34 -32.21
N SER A 141 -12.52 10.27 -31.70
CA SER A 141 -12.87 10.79 -30.37
C SER A 141 -12.27 10.00 -29.21
N SER A 142 -11.62 8.86 -29.47
CA SER A 142 -10.80 8.15 -28.48
C SER A 142 -9.69 9.04 -27.89
N LEU A 143 -9.16 10.00 -28.66
CA LEU A 143 -8.18 10.98 -28.19
C LEU A 143 -8.75 11.94 -27.13
N SER A 144 -10.02 12.35 -27.28
CA SER A 144 -10.70 13.21 -26.30
C SER A 144 -11.34 12.42 -25.15
N ALA A 145 -11.52 11.10 -25.29
CA ALA A 145 -12.03 10.21 -24.25
C ALA A 145 -10.94 9.68 -23.28
N VAL A 146 -9.65 9.91 -23.60
CA VAL A 146 -8.49 9.26 -22.95
C VAL A 146 -8.44 9.36 -21.42
N ALA A 147 -9.04 10.38 -20.81
CA ALA A 147 -9.07 10.54 -19.36
C ALA A 147 -10.05 9.59 -18.65
N PHE A 148 -11.01 8.99 -19.37
CA PHE A 148 -12.17 8.29 -18.81
C PHE A 148 -12.12 6.77 -18.98
N GLY A 149 -11.06 6.20 -19.53
CA GLY A 149 -10.92 4.77 -19.68
C GLY A 149 -9.51 4.40 -20.13
N ALA A 150 -9.06 3.22 -19.75
CA ALA A 150 -7.81 2.68 -20.24
C ALA A 150 -7.96 2.16 -21.69
N SER A 151 -6.92 2.20 -22.48
CA SER A 151 -6.95 1.60 -23.83
C SER A 151 -5.61 0.97 -24.14
N PHE A 152 -5.64 -0.03 -25.02
CA PHE A 152 -4.44 -0.68 -25.52
C PHE A 152 -4.48 -0.77 -27.07
N PRO A 153 -3.41 -0.37 -27.76
CA PRO A 153 -2.38 0.56 -27.26
C PRO A 153 -2.98 1.90 -26.81
N HIS A 154 -2.18 2.72 -26.13
CA HIS A 154 -2.62 4.06 -25.73
C HIS A 154 -3.05 4.89 -26.97
N PRO A 155 -4.22 5.56 -27.01
CA PRO A 155 -4.73 6.22 -28.23
C PRO A 155 -3.78 7.30 -28.78
N TRP A 156 -3.08 7.98 -27.89
CA TRP A 156 -2.04 8.96 -28.24
C TRP A 156 -0.75 8.35 -28.81
N LEU A 157 -0.45 7.08 -28.52
CA LEU A 157 0.72 6.39 -29.08
C LEU A 157 0.49 6.03 -30.54
N VAL A 158 -0.71 5.54 -30.85
CA VAL A 158 -1.12 5.19 -32.22
C VAL A 158 -1.63 6.38 -33.02
N GLY A 159 -1.69 7.56 -32.39
CA GLY A 159 -2.12 8.80 -33.03
C GLY A 159 -3.48 8.63 -33.70
N ALA A 160 -4.47 8.10 -32.97
CA ALA A 160 -5.84 7.73 -33.38
C ALA A 160 -6.67 8.88 -34.01
N LYS A 161 -6.09 9.55 -35.00
CA LYS A 161 -6.63 10.68 -35.76
C LYS A 161 -7.40 10.19 -36.98
N ASP A 162 -7.00 9.03 -37.51
CA ASP A 162 -7.55 8.45 -38.74
C ASP A 162 -8.39 7.20 -38.44
N GLU A 163 -9.30 6.85 -39.36
CA GLU A 163 -10.15 5.65 -39.28
C GLU A 163 -9.37 4.33 -39.49
N ASP A 164 -8.05 4.39 -39.71
CA ASP A 164 -7.24 3.19 -39.95
C ASP A 164 -7.08 2.38 -38.66
N ALA A 165 -7.78 1.24 -38.63
CA ALA A 165 -7.75 0.29 -37.53
C ALA A 165 -6.40 -0.44 -37.40
N SER A 166 -5.51 -0.33 -38.39
CA SER A 166 -4.25 -1.09 -38.45
C SER A 166 -3.35 -0.86 -37.22
N HIS A 167 -3.23 0.39 -36.76
CA HIS A 167 -2.40 0.78 -35.61
C HIS A 167 -2.86 0.16 -34.29
N TRP A 168 -4.14 -0.16 -34.14
CA TRP A 168 -4.66 -0.82 -32.94
C TRP A 168 -4.16 -2.26 -32.78
N ASN A 169 -3.57 -2.84 -33.83
CA ASN A 169 -2.98 -4.18 -33.80
C ASN A 169 -1.52 -4.21 -33.33
N ASP A 170 -0.89 -3.05 -33.11
CA ASP A 170 0.50 -2.95 -32.63
C ASP A 170 0.66 -3.59 -31.23
N VAL A 171 -0.42 -3.61 -30.43
CA VAL A 171 -0.49 -4.32 -29.17
C VAL A 171 -1.61 -5.36 -29.22
N SER A 172 -1.24 -6.64 -29.07
CA SER A 172 -2.20 -7.74 -29.09
C SER A 172 -3.07 -7.75 -27.83
N ALA A 173 -4.34 -8.11 -27.98
CA ALA A 173 -5.27 -8.26 -26.84
C ALA A 173 -4.77 -9.28 -25.80
N GLY A 174 -4.18 -10.40 -26.24
CA GLY A 174 -3.58 -11.39 -25.35
C GLY A 174 -2.40 -10.84 -24.56
N GLY A 175 -1.52 -10.07 -25.20
CA GLY A 175 -0.42 -9.38 -24.52
C GLY A 175 -0.91 -8.36 -23.49
N SER A 176 -1.91 -7.56 -23.84
CA SER A 176 -2.54 -6.59 -22.92
C SER A 176 -3.18 -7.26 -21.71
N PHE A 177 -3.88 -8.38 -21.92
CA PHE A 177 -4.45 -9.16 -20.82
C PHE A 177 -3.36 -9.66 -19.86
N VAL A 178 -2.28 -10.23 -20.40
CA VAL A 178 -1.14 -10.71 -19.59
C VAL A 178 -0.48 -9.56 -18.82
N LEU A 179 -0.33 -8.38 -19.44
CA LEU A 179 0.21 -7.20 -18.79
C LEU A 179 -0.67 -6.71 -17.63
N GLU A 180 -2.00 -6.63 -17.81
CA GLU A 180 -2.91 -6.24 -16.73
C GLU A 180 -2.92 -7.26 -15.58
N VAL A 181 -2.82 -8.55 -15.90
CA VAL A 181 -2.65 -9.62 -14.89
C VAL A 181 -1.34 -9.42 -14.11
N LEU A 182 -0.22 -9.24 -14.79
CA LEU A 182 1.10 -9.05 -14.17
C LEU A 182 1.16 -7.77 -13.33
N GLY A 183 0.69 -6.65 -13.88
CA GLY A 183 0.67 -5.38 -13.15
C GLY A 183 -0.18 -5.46 -11.89
N THR A 184 -1.35 -6.09 -11.96
CA THR A 184 -2.24 -6.21 -10.80
C THR A 184 -1.67 -7.19 -9.78
N LEU A 185 -1.03 -8.28 -10.22
CA LEU A 185 -0.31 -9.21 -9.35
C LEU A 185 0.76 -8.48 -8.53
N LEU A 186 1.62 -7.70 -9.19
CA LEU A 186 2.69 -6.95 -8.52
C LEU A 186 2.14 -5.90 -7.56
N PHE A 187 1.10 -5.17 -7.97
CA PHE A 187 0.43 -4.19 -7.11
C PHE A 187 -0.17 -4.85 -5.86
N VAL A 188 -0.88 -5.97 -6.03
CA VAL A 188 -1.49 -6.70 -4.91
C VAL A 188 -0.45 -7.32 -3.99
N LEU A 189 0.69 -7.78 -4.53
CA LEU A 189 1.79 -8.28 -3.72
C LEU A 189 2.29 -7.21 -2.75
N VAL A 190 2.59 -6.00 -3.25
CA VAL A 190 3.00 -4.87 -2.39
C VAL A 190 1.90 -4.54 -1.38
N HIS A 191 0.66 -4.40 -1.85
CA HIS A 191 -0.49 -4.10 -1.00
C HIS A 191 -0.65 -5.10 0.15
N ARG A 192 -0.51 -6.40 -0.12
CA ARG A 192 -0.62 -7.46 0.89
C ARG A 192 0.52 -7.38 1.90
N VAL A 193 1.76 -7.19 1.44
CA VAL A 193 2.94 -7.07 2.32
C VAL A 193 2.81 -5.90 3.28
N VAL A 194 2.46 -4.70 2.79
CA VAL A 194 2.44 -3.49 3.63
C VAL A 194 1.26 -3.42 4.58
N ARG A 195 0.21 -4.22 4.33
CA ARG A 195 -0.98 -4.31 5.19
C ARG A 195 -1.00 -5.50 6.12
N GLN A 196 0.05 -6.30 6.14
CA GLN A 196 0.21 -7.23 7.25
C GLN A 196 0.34 -6.43 8.55
N PRO A 197 -0.42 -6.78 9.60
CA PRO A 197 -0.18 -6.26 10.93
C PRO A 197 1.25 -6.63 11.32
N VAL A 198 2.10 -5.63 11.59
CA VAL A 198 3.44 -5.88 12.15
C VAL A 198 3.22 -6.55 13.50
N GLN A 199 3.70 -7.79 13.70
CA GLN A 199 3.56 -8.45 15.00
C GLN A 199 4.14 -7.54 16.11
N PRO A 200 3.50 -7.45 17.29
CA PRO A 200 3.99 -6.60 18.35
C PRO A 200 5.32 -7.16 18.83
N THR A 201 6.39 -6.46 18.52
CA THR A 201 7.70 -6.72 19.08
C THR A 201 7.92 -5.72 20.23
N GLY A 202 7.98 -6.20 21.48
CA GLY A 202 8.25 -5.38 22.67
C GLY A 202 7.07 -5.21 23.65
N ILE A 203 6.99 -4.04 24.31
CA ILE A 203 6.10 -3.71 25.45
C ILE A 203 4.60 -4.00 25.17
N ALA A 204 4.14 -3.86 23.93
CA ALA A 204 2.75 -4.14 23.55
C ALA A 204 2.38 -5.65 23.61
N ALA A 205 3.35 -6.56 23.41
CA ALA A 205 3.14 -7.98 23.63
C ALA A 205 3.13 -8.33 25.14
N PHE A 206 3.83 -7.53 25.94
CA PHE A 206 3.95 -7.71 27.39
C PHE A 206 2.70 -7.22 28.14
N THR A 207 2.09 -6.09 27.75
CA THR A 207 0.83 -5.62 28.36
C THR A 207 -0.30 -6.63 28.14
N SER A 208 -0.32 -7.34 27.01
CA SER A 208 -1.26 -8.44 26.79
C SER A 208 -0.94 -9.70 27.60
N SER A 209 0.34 -10.01 27.87
CA SER A 209 0.70 -11.21 28.65
C SER A 209 0.59 -11.00 30.17
N THR A 210 0.88 -9.79 30.68
CA THR A 210 0.66 -9.43 32.09
C THR A 210 -0.81 -9.25 32.42
N ALA A 211 -1.63 -8.75 31.48
CA ALA A 211 -3.09 -8.75 31.64
C ALA A 211 -3.68 -10.18 31.71
N SER A 212 -3.06 -11.16 31.05
CA SER A 212 -3.46 -12.59 31.09
C SER A 212 -3.14 -13.29 32.41
N GLY A 213 -2.43 -12.64 33.34
CA GLY A 213 -2.28 -13.11 34.73
C GLY A 213 -3.52 -12.86 35.60
N ALA A 214 -4.46 -12.03 35.14
CA ALA A 214 -5.77 -11.88 35.76
C ALA A 214 -6.73 -12.90 35.12
N ASN A 215 -7.36 -13.72 35.96
CA ASN A 215 -8.23 -14.84 35.60
C ASN A 215 -9.59 -14.41 35.02
N GLU A 216 -9.62 -13.34 34.23
CA GLU A 216 -10.81 -12.79 33.61
C GLU A 216 -10.58 -12.78 32.09
N LYS A 217 -11.17 -13.77 31.41
CA LYS A 217 -11.36 -13.74 29.95
C LYS A 217 -12.28 -12.56 29.62
N ILE A 218 -11.71 -11.36 29.59
CA ILE A 218 -12.36 -10.24 28.95
C ILE A 218 -12.13 -10.47 27.46
N ASP A 219 -13.15 -11.01 26.77
CA ASP A 219 -13.24 -11.12 25.31
C ASP A 219 -13.38 -9.73 24.66
N LEU A 220 -12.50 -8.79 25.02
CA LEU A 220 -12.32 -7.58 24.23
C LEU A 220 -11.54 -8.01 22.97
N PRO A 221 -12.05 -7.75 21.76
CA PRO A 221 -11.29 -7.99 20.55
C PRO A 221 -9.96 -7.26 20.69
N LEU A 222 -8.85 -7.99 20.53
CA LEU A 222 -7.51 -7.41 20.47
C LEU A 222 -7.57 -6.15 19.60
N PRO A 223 -7.07 -4.99 20.06
CA PRO A 223 -7.05 -3.79 19.23
C PRO A 223 -6.39 -4.14 17.91
N ARG A 224 -7.11 -3.91 16.80
CA ARG A 224 -6.54 -4.11 15.46
C ARG A 224 -5.29 -3.24 15.39
N MET A 225 -4.13 -3.87 15.23
CA MET A 225 -2.88 -3.11 15.19
C MET A 225 -2.94 -2.10 14.03
N PRO A 226 -2.43 -0.87 14.23
CA PRO A 226 -2.39 0.10 13.16
C PRO A 226 -1.60 -0.48 12.00
N CYS A 227 -2.18 -0.41 10.80
CA CYS A 227 -1.48 -0.72 9.55
C CYS A 227 -0.13 0.03 9.54
N ASN A 228 0.88 -0.51 8.86
CA ASN A 228 2.16 0.18 8.69
C ASN A 228 1.91 1.65 8.30
N PRO A 229 2.39 2.66 9.08
CA PRO A 229 2.09 4.06 8.81
C PRO A 229 2.63 4.52 7.44
N LEU A 230 3.61 3.79 6.89
CA LEU A 230 4.17 4.01 5.56
C LEU A 230 3.43 3.24 4.45
N ALA A 231 2.41 2.43 4.77
CA ALA A 231 1.64 1.69 3.76
C ALA A 231 1.08 2.58 2.63
N PRO A 232 0.52 3.78 2.91
CA PRO A 232 0.08 4.68 1.84
C PRO A 232 1.22 5.08 0.89
N LEU A 233 2.41 5.35 1.43
CA LEU A 233 3.58 5.72 0.63
C LEU A 233 3.98 4.59 -0.31
N TYR A 234 4.15 3.36 0.21
CA TYR A 234 4.53 2.21 -0.61
C TYR A 234 3.47 1.85 -1.67
N ILE A 235 2.18 1.96 -1.34
CA ILE A 235 1.09 1.73 -2.29
C ILE A 235 1.14 2.76 -3.42
N GLY A 236 1.32 4.05 -3.08
CA GLY A 236 1.47 5.11 -4.06
C GLY A 236 2.71 4.93 -4.95
N SER A 237 3.86 4.62 -4.35
CA SER A 237 5.11 4.36 -5.10
C SER A 237 4.98 3.15 -6.04
N ALA A 238 4.31 2.08 -5.61
CA ALA A 238 4.08 0.92 -6.46
C ALA A 238 3.19 1.28 -7.67
N LEU A 239 2.12 2.04 -7.45
CA LEU A 239 1.27 2.47 -8.56
C LEU A 239 2.02 3.41 -9.52
N ALA A 240 2.84 4.33 -9.00
CA ALA A 240 3.70 5.17 -9.83
C ALA A 240 4.67 4.31 -10.66
N ALA A 241 5.37 3.36 -10.05
CA ALA A 241 6.33 2.52 -10.77
C ALA A 241 5.66 1.70 -11.89
N LEU A 242 4.49 1.11 -11.62
CA LEU A 242 3.75 0.31 -12.61
C LEU A 242 3.20 1.19 -13.74
N THR A 243 2.61 2.34 -13.42
CA THR A 243 2.12 3.28 -14.44
C THR A 243 3.25 3.80 -15.31
N MET A 244 4.43 4.09 -14.76
CA MET A 244 5.60 4.53 -15.53
C MET A 244 5.99 3.56 -16.64
N VAL A 245 5.89 2.25 -16.36
CA VAL A 245 6.32 1.19 -17.29
C VAL A 245 5.21 0.79 -18.27
N MET A 246 3.97 0.70 -17.78
CA MET A 246 2.87 0.10 -18.52
C MET A 246 2.00 1.12 -19.28
N THR A 247 2.15 2.43 -19.02
CA THR A 247 1.29 3.47 -19.62
C THR A 247 1.17 3.38 -21.14
N PRO A 248 2.26 3.20 -21.92
CA PRO A 248 2.17 3.14 -23.38
C PRO A 248 1.36 1.95 -23.92
N PHE A 249 1.30 0.86 -23.16
CA PHE A 249 0.72 -0.41 -23.62
C PHE A 249 -0.71 -0.60 -23.17
N THR A 250 -0.97 -0.46 -21.86
CA THR A 250 -2.29 -0.78 -21.27
C THR A 250 -2.80 0.28 -20.30
N GLN A 251 -2.02 1.34 -20.02
CA GLN A 251 -2.33 2.39 -19.05
C GLN A 251 -2.33 1.96 -17.58
N ALA A 252 -1.84 0.74 -17.27
CA ALA A 252 -1.86 0.16 -15.92
C ALA A 252 -3.21 0.42 -15.22
N CYS A 253 -4.28 -0.16 -15.77
CA CYS A 253 -5.60 0.02 -15.19
C CYS A 253 -5.65 -0.58 -13.77
N LEU A 254 -5.28 -1.86 -13.65
CA LEU A 254 -5.15 -2.64 -12.42
C LEU A 254 -6.39 -2.69 -11.50
N ASN A 255 -7.49 -2.02 -11.86
CA ASN A 255 -8.63 -1.74 -11.00
C ASN A 255 -9.92 -1.60 -11.84
N PRO A 256 -10.84 -2.59 -11.77
CA PRO A 256 -12.08 -2.57 -12.54
C PRO A 256 -12.96 -1.35 -12.28
N ALA A 257 -13.02 -0.84 -11.05
CA ALA A 257 -13.83 0.35 -10.73
C ALA A 257 -13.24 1.62 -11.35
N ARG A 258 -11.90 1.77 -11.31
CA ARG A 258 -11.15 2.91 -11.86
C ARG A 258 -11.30 3.05 -13.38
N ASP A 259 -11.61 1.97 -14.09
CA ASP A 259 -11.86 1.98 -15.53
C ASP A 259 -13.35 2.06 -15.84
N PHE A 260 -14.14 1.12 -15.33
CA PHE A 260 -15.56 1.04 -15.69
C PHE A 260 -16.37 2.27 -15.24
N GLY A 261 -16.08 2.82 -14.06
CA GLY A 261 -16.81 3.97 -13.51
C GLY A 261 -16.75 5.20 -14.42
N PRO A 262 -15.55 5.71 -14.74
CA PRO A 262 -15.38 6.84 -15.66
C PRO A 262 -15.85 6.55 -17.10
N ARG A 263 -15.74 5.31 -17.60
CA ARG A 263 -16.26 4.94 -18.93
C ARG A 263 -17.76 5.14 -19.05
N VAL A 264 -18.52 4.78 -18.02
CA VAL A 264 -19.98 5.00 -17.99
C VAL A 264 -20.29 6.49 -18.16
N VAL A 265 -19.52 7.36 -17.51
CA VAL A 265 -19.68 8.81 -17.65
C VAL A 265 -19.39 9.26 -19.08
N ALA A 266 -18.26 8.84 -19.67
CA ALA A 266 -17.91 9.19 -21.04
C ALA A 266 -18.92 8.66 -22.07
N ALA A 267 -19.44 7.44 -21.89
CA ALA A 267 -20.46 6.87 -22.75
C ALA A 267 -21.72 7.74 -22.77
N ILE A 268 -22.19 8.18 -21.59
CA ILE A 268 -23.36 9.06 -21.44
C ILE A 268 -23.07 10.49 -21.94
N ALA A 269 -21.83 10.97 -21.80
CA ALA A 269 -21.41 12.31 -22.21
C ALA A 269 -21.16 12.47 -23.72
N GLY A 270 -21.50 11.47 -24.52
CA GLY A 270 -21.53 11.54 -25.99
C GLY A 270 -20.46 10.73 -26.71
N TRP A 271 -19.50 10.12 -26.02
CA TRP A 271 -18.53 9.22 -26.67
C TRP A 271 -19.13 7.86 -27.05
N GLY A 272 -20.26 7.46 -26.45
CA GLY A 272 -21.00 6.26 -26.83
C GLY A 272 -20.12 5.00 -26.84
N SER A 273 -20.11 4.29 -27.97
CA SER A 273 -19.38 3.03 -28.14
C SER A 273 -17.86 3.16 -27.98
N VAL A 274 -17.30 4.35 -28.24
CA VAL A 274 -15.86 4.63 -28.06
C VAL A 274 -15.46 4.53 -26.60
N ALA A 275 -16.35 4.90 -25.68
CA ALA A 275 -16.10 4.75 -24.24
C ALA A 275 -16.48 3.35 -23.73
N LEU A 276 -17.62 2.81 -24.20
CA LEU A 276 -18.15 1.52 -23.77
C LEU A 276 -18.85 0.79 -24.94
N PRO A 277 -18.32 -0.36 -25.43
CA PRO A 277 -17.32 -1.22 -24.80
C PRO A 277 -15.85 -0.75 -24.97
N GLY A 278 -15.60 0.33 -25.69
CA GLY A 278 -14.26 0.82 -25.96
C GLY A 278 -13.93 0.79 -27.46
N GLU A 279 -12.71 1.18 -27.80
CA GLU A 279 -12.19 1.26 -29.16
C GLU A 279 -12.12 -0.11 -29.83
N ARG A 280 -12.00 -1.17 -29.01
CA ARG A 280 -12.02 -2.57 -29.44
C ARG A 280 -13.06 -3.35 -28.64
N PRO A 281 -13.59 -4.45 -29.19
CA PRO A 281 -14.43 -5.38 -28.44
C PRO A 281 -13.75 -5.90 -27.17
N GLU A 282 -12.41 -5.98 -27.17
CA GLU A 282 -11.65 -6.48 -26.02
C GLU A 282 -11.28 -5.42 -24.99
N SER A 283 -11.42 -4.13 -25.29
CA SER A 283 -10.99 -3.01 -24.43
C SER A 283 -11.59 -3.15 -23.03
N CYS A 284 -12.92 -3.10 -22.89
CA CYS A 284 -13.55 -3.08 -21.56
C CYS A 284 -13.36 -4.40 -20.77
N TRP A 285 -13.52 -5.57 -21.40
CA TRP A 285 -13.50 -6.82 -20.62
C TRP A 285 -12.11 -7.17 -20.10
N ILE A 286 -11.02 -6.79 -20.78
CA ILE A 286 -9.66 -7.03 -20.31
C ILE A 286 -9.41 -6.28 -19.00
N TYR A 287 -9.82 -5.03 -18.91
CA TYR A 287 -9.68 -4.21 -17.70
C TYR A 287 -10.66 -4.59 -16.59
N LEU A 288 -11.75 -5.28 -16.92
CA LEU A 288 -12.63 -5.88 -15.92
C LEU A 288 -12.07 -7.20 -15.38
N VAL A 289 -11.61 -8.11 -16.24
CA VAL A 289 -11.25 -9.50 -15.87
C VAL A 289 -9.78 -9.64 -15.49
N GLY A 290 -8.86 -9.04 -16.24
CA GLY A 290 -7.41 -9.15 -16.03
C GLY A 290 -7.00 -8.81 -14.60
N PRO A 291 -7.46 -7.67 -14.05
CA PRO A 291 -7.18 -7.32 -12.66
C PRO A 291 -7.66 -8.35 -11.63
N PHE A 292 -8.82 -8.99 -11.80
CA PHE A 292 -9.26 -10.03 -10.87
C PHE A 292 -8.32 -11.23 -10.85
N VAL A 293 -7.90 -11.68 -12.04
CA VAL A 293 -6.96 -12.80 -12.18
C VAL A 293 -5.60 -12.44 -11.56
N GLY A 294 -5.08 -11.25 -11.89
CA GLY A 294 -3.83 -10.75 -11.33
C GLY A 294 -3.87 -10.59 -9.81
N ALA A 295 -4.94 -10.02 -9.28
CA ALA A 295 -5.11 -9.82 -7.84
C ALA A 295 -5.16 -11.15 -7.08
N LEU A 296 -5.88 -12.15 -7.60
CA LEU A 296 -5.93 -13.48 -7.01
C LEU A 296 -4.54 -14.13 -7.03
N ALA A 297 -3.86 -14.10 -8.17
CA ALA A 297 -2.51 -14.65 -8.31
C ALA A 297 -1.50 -13.96 -7.37
N GLY A 298 -1.55 -12.62 -7.26
CA GLY A 298 -0.72 -11.84 -6.35
C GLY A 298 -0.99 -12.15 -4.88
N SER A 299 -2.27 -12.33 -4.51
CA SER A 299 -2.62 -12.74 -3.16
C SER A 299 -2.17 -14.17 -2.85
N MET A 300 -2.28 -15.10 -3.80
CA MET A 300 -1.79 -16.47 -3.62
C MET A 300 -0.26 -16.51 -3.49
N LEU A 301 0.46 -15.80 -4.37
CA LEU A 301 1.91 -15.71 -4.31
C LEU A 301 2.36 -15.13 -2.97
N HIS A 302 1.69 -14.08 -2.52
CA HIS A 302 1.91 -13.55 -1.19
C HIS A 302 1.71 -14.62 -0.11
N ASP A 303 0.57 -15.30 -0.11
CA ASP A 303 0.16 -16.21 0.97
C ASP A 303 1.06 -17.45 1.07
N PHE A 304 1.50 -17.99 -0.06
CA PHE A 304 2.27 -19.25 -0.09
C PHE A 304 3.78 -19.04 -0.13
N VAL A 305 4.27 -17.90 -0.63
CA VAL A 305 5.70 -17.67 -0.81
C VAL A 305 6.24 -16.58 0.12
N ILE A 306 5.54 -15.46 0.26
CA ILE A 306 6.05 -14.30 1.02
C ILE A 306 5.67 -14.36 2.50
N HIS A 307 4.42 -14.70 2.80
CA HIS A 307 3.88 -14.70 4.15
C HIS A 307 4.66 -15.62 5.11
N PRO A 308 5.04 -16.86 4.74
CA PRO A 308 5.83 -17.71 5.62
C PRO A 308 7.19 -17.10 5.98
N GLY A 309 7.86 -16.44 5.02
CA GLY A 309 9.13 -15.76 5.26
C GLY A 309 8.99 -14.53 6.18
N LEU A 310 7.88 -13.80 6.06
CA LEU A 310 7.57 -12.67 6.95
C LEU A 310 7.32 -13.13 8.38
N GLN A 311 6.61 -14.25 8.58
CA GLN A 311 6.39 -14.83 9.90
C GLN A 311 7.71 -15.22 10.57
N THR A 312 8.60 -15.93 9.86
CA THR A 312 9.92 -16.30 10.40
C THR A 312 10.74 -15.07 10.80
N ARG A 313 10.74 -14.02 9.97
CA ARG A 313 11.44 -12.76 10.28
C ARG A 313 10.89 -12.12 11.55
N ASP A 314 9.57 -12.04 11.67
CA ASP A 314 8.90 -11.40 12.81
C ASP A 314 9.11 -12.21 14.10
N GLU A 315 9.10 -13.54 14.03
CA GLU A 315 9.41 -14.45 15.15
C GLU A 315 10.85 -14.29 15.65
N VAL A 316 11.82 -14.21 14.73
CA VAL A 316 13.24 -13.98 15.05
C VAL A 316 13.43 -12.60 15.67
N ALA A 317 12.81 -11.56 15.11
CA ALA A 317 12.86 -10.21 15.67
C ALA A 317 12.25 -10.17 17.09
N ALA A 318 11.12 -10.84 17.29
CA ALA A 318 10.50 -10.96 18.60
C ALA A 318 11.39 -11.71 19.61
N ALA A 319 12.07 -12.78 19.17
CA ALA A 319 13.02 -13.52 20.01
C ALA A 319 14.23 -12.67 20.40
N TRP A 320 14.82 -11.93 19.46
CA TRP A 320 15.93 -11.03 19.71
C TRP A 320 15.56 -9.91 20.69
N MET A 321 14.37 -9.31 20.54
CA MET A 321 13.90 -8.29 21.49
C MET A 321 13.63 -8.85 22.88
N ARG A 322 13.07 -10.06 23.00
CA ARG A 322 12.92 -10.73 24.31
C ARG A 322 14.27 -10.94 24.98
N HIS A 323 15.31 -11.31 24.22
CA HIS A 323 16.66 -11.48 24.77
C HIS A 323 17.23 -10.16 25.31
N GLN A 324 17.20 -9.08 24.51
CA GLN A 324 17.67 -7.77 24.97
C GLN A 324 16.90 -7.25 26.19
N GLN A 325 15.60 -7.53 26.26
CA GLN A 325 14.76 -7.17 27.40
C GLN A 325 15.22 -7.89 28.68
N ILE A 326 15.47 -9.20 28.62
CA ILE A 326 15.96 -10.00 29.76
C ILE A 326 17.32 -9.48 30.23
N GLU A 327 18.22 -9.14 29.31
CA GLU A 327 19.51 -8.54 29.66
C GLU A 327 19.33 -7.18 30.37
N GLY A 328 18.42 -6.34 29.89
CA GLY A 328 18.10 -5.05 30.49
C GLY A 328 17.52 -5.17 31.91
N GLU A 329 16.56 -6.09 32.11
CA GLU A 329 15.97 -6.36 33.44
C GLU A 329 17.00 -6.91 34.43
N ALA A 330 17.89 -7.81 33.98
CA ALA A 330 18.97 -8.33 34.81
C ALA A 330 19.96 -7.22 35.24
N ILE A 331 20.26 -6.27 34.36
CA ILE A 331 21.10 -5.10 34.69
C ILE A 331 20.40 -4.22 35.73
N LEU A 332 19.10 -3.93 35.55
CA LEU A 332 18.32 -3.13 36.51
C LEU A 332 18.26 -3.80 37.88
N GLU A 333 18.03 -5.11 37.94
CA GLU A 333 18.02 -5.89 39.18
C GLU A 333 19.39 -5.84 39.89
N GLN A 334 20.49 -5.92 39.14
CA GLN A 334 21.84 -5.78 39.69
C GLN A 334 22.10 -4.37 40.24
N LEU A 335 21.63 -3.34 39.54
CA LEU A 335 21.75 -1.95 39.99
C LEU A 335 20.95 -1.71 41.28
N GLU A 336 19.73 -2.22 41.36
CA GLU A 336 18.88 -2.11 42.55
C GLU A 336 19.48 -2.86 43.75
N LYS A 337 19.99 -4.08 43.54
CA LYS A 337 20.74 -4.83 44.56
C LYS A 337 21.97 -4.05 45.04
N SER A 338 22.70 -3.42 44.12
CA SER A 338 23.89 -2.62 44.44
C SER A 338 23.55 -1.34 45.22
N GLN A 339 22.48 -0.64 44.86
CA GLN A 339 21.98 0.52 45.62
C GLN A 339 21.48 0.13 47.01
N THR A 340 20.81 -1.01 47.13
CA THR A 340 20.36 -1.55 48.43
C THR A 340 21.57 -1.88 49.32
N LEU A 341 22.61 -2.51 48.76
CA LEU A 341 23.86 -2.77 49.46
C LEU A 341 24.54 -1.47 49.93
N LEU A 342 24.65 -0.47 49.04
CA LEU A 342 25.22 0.83 49.36
C LEU A 342 24.45 1.56 50.46
N SER A 343 23.12 1.55 50.42
CA SER A 343 22.28 2.19 51.45
C SER A 343 22.34 1.46 52.80
N VAL A 344 22.42 0.13 52.82
CA VAL A 344 22.63 -0.65 54.05
C VAL A 344 24.00 -0.37 54.66
N THR A 345 25.06 -0.26 53.84
CA THR A 345 26.39 0.13 54.34
C THR A 345 26.49 1.58 54.79
N ALA A 346 25.65 2.47 54.27
CA ALA A 346 25.56 3.86 54.72
C ALA A 346 24.71 4.01 56.00
N ALA A 347 23.71 3.15 56.21
CA ALA A 347 22.82 3.17 57.38
C ALA A 347 23.39 2.38 58.58
N GLY A 348 24.18 1.33 58.35
CA GLY A 348 24.96 0.65 59.39
C GLY A 348 26.28 1.40 59.58
N GLY A 349 26.39 2.19 60.66
CA GLY A 349 27.53 3.07 60.96
C GLY A 349 28.91 2.40 60.99
N GLY A 350 29.47 2.13 59.81
CA GLY A 350 30.74 1.42 59.63
C GLY A 350 31.85 2.26 58.99
N PHE A 351 31.66 3.58 58.84
CA PHE A 351 32.66 4.47 58.23
C PHE A 351 33.69 5.06 59.22
N GLU A 352 33.81 4.50 60.43
CA GLU A 352 34.86 4.87 61.40
C GLU A 352 35.93 3.78 61.65
N SER A 353 35.73 2.53 61.19
CA SER A 353 36.64 1.42 61.56
C SER A 353 37.71 1.06 60.51
N LEU A 354 37.67 1.61 59.29
CA LEU A 354 38.60 1.24 58.21
C LEU A 354 39.77 2.21 58.02
N ALA A 355 39.80 3.33 58.73
CA ALA A 355 40.89 4.31 58.64
C ALA A 355 42.10 4.00 59.54
N THR A 356 42.02 3.01 60.44
CA THR A 356 43.02 2.79 61.51
C THR A 356 43.65 1.40 61.57
N ARG A 357 43.47 0.54 60.56
CA ARG A 357 44.20 -0.74 60.49
C ARG A 357 44.97 -0.90 59.18
N GLY A 358 46.27 -0.65 59.25
CA GLY A 358 47.21 -1.34 58.34
C GLY A 358 48.27 -0.51 57.64
N LEU A 359 48.87 0.49 58.29
CA LEU A 359 50.28 0.80 58.01
C LEU A 359 51.13 -0.38 58.50
N HIS A 360 51.56 -1.28 57.61
CA HIS A 360 52.78 -2.08 57.78
C HIS A 360 53.26 -2.63 56.43
N HIS A 361 54.47 -2.23 56.05
CA HIS A 361 55.26 -2.74 54.92
C HIS A 361 55.59 -4.24 55.08
N SER A 362 55.47 -5.03 54.00
CA SER A 362 56.56 -5.84 53.42
C SER A 362 56.13 -6.63 52.17
N ASP A 363 57.11 -6.92 51.32
CA ASP A 363 57.10 -7.51 49.98
C ASP A 363 56.24 -8.78 49.76
N TYR A 364 55.66 -8.91 48.55
CA TYR A 364 55.98 -10.04 47.67
C TYR A 364 55.65 -9.72 46.21
N ARG A 365 56.67 -9.85 45.36
CA ARG A 365 56.60 -10.00 43.91
C ARG A 365 55.72 -11.20 43.56
N ASP A 366 54.77 -11.04 42.63
CA ASP A 366 54.65 -11.89 41.43
C ASP A 366 53.42 -11.46 40.60
N SER A 367 53.68 -11.27 39.31
CA SER A 367 52.83 -10.73 38.23
C SER A 367 51.83 -11.79 37.69
N PRO A 368 51.13 -11.58 36.54
CA PRO A 368 50.21 -10.53 36.11
C PRO A 368 48.90 -11.11 35.49
N THR A 369 47.91 -10.27 35.16
CA THR A 369 47.28 -10.11 33.81
C THR A 369 45.86 -9.56 33.90
N LEU A 370 45.72 -8.27 33.63
CA LEU A 370 44.51 -7.60 33.16
C LEU A 370 44.85 -7.07 31.77
N HIS A 371 44.23 -7.62 30.72
CA HIS A 371 44.27 -7.00 29.39
C HIS A 371 42.88 -6.53 28.97
N ASN A 372 42.80 -5.20 28.92
CA ASN A 372 41.86 -4.37 28.18
C ASN A 372 41.64 -4.86 26.75
N PHE A 373 40.41 -4.73 26.23
CA PHE A 373 40.22 -4.43 24.82
C PHE A 373 39.18 -3.32 24.62
N ARG A 374 39.69 -2.18 24.12
CA ARG A 374 38.95 -1.03 23.60
C ARG A 374 38.59 -1.27 22.12
N LEU A 375 37.44 -0.73 21.72
CA LEU A 375 36.99 -0.59 20.34
C LEU A 375 37.77 0.52 19.60
N SER A 376 38.20 0.26 18.35
CA SER A 376 38.34 1.30 17.30
C SER A 376 38.38 0.69 15.89
N SER A 377 37.68 1.37 14.98
CA SER A 377 37.35 1.08 13.56
C SER A 377 38.55 0.97 12.57
N PRO A 378 38.31 0.59 11.29
CA PRO A 378 39.30 0.04 10.36
C PRO A 378 39.90 1.06 9.39
N GLY A 379 41.09 0.76 8.85
CA GLY A 379 41.65 1.48 7.70
C GLY A 379 43.05 1.04 7.26
N HIS A 380 43.13 0.59 6.00
CA HIS A 380 44.28 0.59 5.09
C HIS A 380 45.45 -0.39 5.30
N LEU A 381 45.52 -1.37 4.39
CA LEU A 381 46.73 -2.13 4.04
C LEU A 381 47.28 -1.62 2.70
N HIS A 382 48.48 -1.06 2.76
CA HIS A 382 49.38 -0.90 1.60
C HIS A 382 50.39 -2.06 1.58
N ALA A 383 50.84 -2.35 0.36
CA ALA A 383 51.62 -3.48 -0.13
C ALA A 383 53.07 -3.64 0.38
N TYR A 384 53.69 -4.75 -0.11
CA TYR A 384 55.09 -5.22 -0.08
C TYR A 384 55.43 -6.22 1.04
N ALA A 385 56.18 -7.31 0.83
CA ALA A 385 56.83 -7.90 -0.35
C ALA A 385 57.06 -9.40 -0.07
N GLY A 386 57.12 -10.19 -1.14
CA GLY A 386 57.45 -11.61 -1.18
C GLY A 386 57.34 -12.13 -2.59
#